data_AF-N4WBQ1-F1
#
_entry.id   AF-N4WBQ1-F1
#
_cell.length_a   1.000
_cell.length_b   1.000
_cell.length_c   1.000
_cell.angle_alpha   90.00
_cell.angle_beta   90.00
_cell.angle_gamma   90.00
#
_symmetry.space_group_name_H-M   'P 1'
#
loop_
_entity.id
_entity.type
_entity.pdbx_description
1 polymer ?
#
loop_
_entity_poly.entity_id
_entity_poly.type
_entity_poly.pdbx_seq_one_letter_code
_entity_poly.pdbx_strand_id
1 'polypeptide(L)' 'MSDQLNHIKTSDLLHELETRSGVEKVTAGLYSNYQLKRKYHKNRDPIEADVVLIVRDLCHLEA' A
#
# COMPACT_ATOMS: atom_id res chain seq x y z
N MET A 1 5.73 -26.28 -1.98
CA MET A 1 5.28 -25.36 -0.90
C MET A 1 4.52 -24.17 -1.49
N SER A 2 3.59 -24.42 -2.42
CA SER A 2 3.01 -23.36 -3.26
C SER A 2 1.51 -23.12 -2.97
N ASP A 3 0.86 -24.04 -2.26
CA ASP A 3 -0.60 -24.05 -2.10
C ASP A 3 -1.13 -23.21 -0.91
N GLN A 4 -0.23 -22.71 -0.06
CA GLN A 4 -0.61 -21.90 1.12
C GLN A 4 -0.96 -20.44 0.79
N LEU A 5 -0.58 -19.94 -0.40
CA LEU A 5 -0.81 -18.54 -0.78
C LEU A 5 -2.22 -18.29 -1.35
N ASN A 6 -2.96 -19.33 -1.75
CA ASN A 6 -4.28 -19.19 -2.38
C ASN A 6 -5.38 -18.68 -1.42
N HIS A 7 -5.14 -18.74 -0.10
CA HIS A 7 -6.08 -18.31 0.92
C HIS A 7 -5.78 -16.90 1.44
N ILE A 8 -4.65 -16.31 1.06
CA ILE A 8 -4.24 -14.98 1.52
C ILE A 8 -4.96 -13.95 0.67
N LYS A 9 -5.84 -13.18 1.31
CA LYS A 9 -6.52 -12.07 0.65
C LYS A 9 -5.61 -10.86 0.64
N THR A 10 -5.82 -9.97 -0.34
CA THR A 10 -5.15 -8.67 -0.39
C THR A 10 -5.35 -7.88 0.91
N SER A 11 -6.50 -8.03 1.58
CA SER A 11 -6.77 -7.42 2.89
C SER A 11 -5.82 -7.89 3.99
N ASP A 12 -5.43 -9.17 3.97
CA ASP A 12 -4.57 -9.76 5.01
C ASP A 12 -3.14 -9.23 4.85
N LEU A 13 -2.69 -9.07 3.59
CA LEU A 13 -1.41 -8.46 3.26
C LEU A 13 -1.37 -6.97 3.66
N LEU A 14 -2.45 -6.23 3.39
CA LEU A 14 -2.53 -4.81 3.78
C LEU A 14 -2.50 -4.65 5.30
N HIS A 15 -3.23 -5.50 6.04
CA HIS A 15 -3.23 -5.45 7.49
C HIS A 15 -1.85 -5.75 8.09
N GLU A 16 -1.18 -6.78 7.58
CA GLU A 16 0.20 -7.09 8.00
C GLU A 16 1.15 -5.91 7.74
N LEU A 17 1.09 -5.31 6.55
CA LEU A 17 1.92 -4.17 6.20
C LEU A 17 1.64 -2.94 7.08
N GLU A 18 0.38 -2.68 7.43
CA GLU A 18 0.00 -1.59 8.34
C GLU A 18 0.63 -1.74 9.75
N THR A 19 0.92 -2.97 10.19
CA THR A 19 1.52 -3.21 11.51
C THR A 19 3.04 -3.04 11.56
N ARG A 20 3.70 -2.82 10.41
CA ARG A 20 5.16 -2.71 10.36
C ARG A 20 5.64 -1.34 10.82
N SER A 21 6.76 -1.32 11.53
CA SER A 21 7.45 -0.08 11.90
C SER A 21 7.83 0.73 10.65
N GLY A 22 7.53 2.04 10.64
CA GLY A 22 7.82 2.92 9.52
C GLY A 22 6.71 2.99 8.46
N VAL A 23 5.63 2.22 8.62
CA VAL A 23 4.45 2.32 7.76
C VAL A 23 3.46 3.32 8.34
N GLU A 24 3.12 4.33 7.54
CA GLU A 24 2.14 5.36 7.89
C GLU A 24 0.91 5.22 6.98
N LYS A 25 -0.26 5.07 7.58
CA LYS A 25 -1.54 5.00 6.87
C LYS A 25 -2.12 6.40 6.76
N VAL A 26 -2.32 6.87 5.53
CA VAL A 26 -2.95 8.17 5.25
C VAL A 26 -4.28 7.92 4.55
N THR A 27 -5.36 8.36 5.18
CA THR A 27 -6.69 8.37 4.59
C THR A 27 -7.00 9.77 4.08
N ALA A 28 -7.35 9.91 2.80
CA ALA A 28 -8.01 11.13 2.34
C ALA A 28 -9.48 10.98 2.74
N GLY A 29 -9.92 11.70 3.78
CA GLY A 29 -11.34 11.80 4.07
C GLY A 29 -12.08 12.39 2.86
N LEU A 30 -13.33 11.91 2.64
CA LEU A 30 -14.45 12.27 1.74
C LEU A 30 -14.32 13.34 0.61
N TYR A 31 -13.32 14.21 0.61
CA TYR A 31 -13.20 15.36 -0.26
C TYR A 31 -12.40 15.13 -1.54
N SER A 32 -11.65 14.02 -1.67
CA SER A 32 -11.05 13.61 -2.96
C SER A 32 -10.32 12.27 -2.89
N ASN A 33 -10.63 11.36 -3.81
CA ASN A 33 -9.90 10.10 -4.01
C ASN A 33 -8.45 10.38 -4.44
N TYR A 34 -7.50 9.59 -3.96
CA TYR A 34 -6.13 9.67 -4.47
C TYR A 34 -6.09 9.14 -5.90
N GLN A 35 -5.63 9.97 -6.85
CA GLN A 35 -5.33 9.51 -8.19
C GLN A 35 -3.89 9.01 -8.28
N LEU A 36 -3.74 7.69 -8.46
CA LEU A 36 -2.45 7.03 -8.60
C LEU A 36 -2.27 6.53 -10.05
N LYS A 37 -1.03 6.36 -10.50
CA LYS A 37 -0.73 5.72 -11.79
C LYS A 37 -0.14 4.34 -11.55
N ARG A 38 -0.61 3.33 -12.29
CA ARG A 38 -0.05 1.98 -12.19
C ARG A 38 1.41 1.96 -12.65
N LYS A 39 2.33 1.52 -11.80
CA LYS A 39 3.77 1.43 -12.12
C LYS A 39 4.15 0.13 -12.85
N TYR A 40 3.55 -1.00 -12.46
CA TYR A 40 3.93 -2.35 -12.92
C TYR A 40 2.90 -3.01 -13.85
N HIS A 41 1.94 -2.24 -14.35
CA HIS A 41 0.94 -2.73 -15.30
C HIS A 41 1.29 -2.25 -16.72
N LYS A 42 0.94 -3.04 -17.74
CA LYS A 42 1.20 -2.67 -19.16
C LYS A 42 0.58 -1.32 -19.51
N ASN A 43 -0.63 -1.07 -19.02
CA ASN A 43 -1.30 0.21 -19.12
C ASN A 43 -1.13 0.98 -17.80
N ARG A 44 -0.58 2.19 -17.88
CA ARG A 44 -0.30 3.08 -16.74
C ARG A 44 -1.47 4.02 -16.45
N ASP A 45 -2.69 3.50 -16.60
CA ASP A 45 -3.91 4.27 -16.46
C ASP A 45 -4.05 4.81 -15.03
N PRO A 46 -4.72 5.96 -14.85
CA PRO A 46 -5.08 6.45 -13.54
C PRO A 46 -5.97 5.45 -12.80
N ILE A 47 -5.75 5.31 -11.50
CA ILE A 47 -6.61 4.56 -10.59
C ILE A 47 -6.96 5.43 -9.39
N GLU A 48 -8.18 5.23 -8.89
CA GLU A 48 -8.64 5.85 -7.66
C GLU A 48 -8.39 4.91 -6.48
N ALA A 49 -8.01 5.50 -5.35
CA ALA A 49 -7.80 4.77 -4.10
C ALA A 49 -8.38 5.53 -2.91
N ASP A 50 -9.13 4.80 -2.08
CA ASP A 50 -9.72 5.30 -0.83
C ASP A 50 -8.68 5.42 0.30
N VAL A 51 -7.62 4.61 0.24
CA VAL A 51 -6.57 4.52 1.25
C VAL A 51 -5.21 4.43 0.59
N VAL A 52 -4.24 5.20 1.11
CA VAL A 52 -2.84 5.13 0.68
C VAL A 52 -1.97 4.69 1.85
N LEU A 53 -1.18 3.64 1.63
CA LEU A 53 -0.18 3.16 2.56
C LEU A 53 1.18 3.73 2.16
N ILE A 54 1.78 4.57 3.01
CA ILE A 54 3.11 5.13 2.77
C ILE A 54 4.10 4.36 3.63
N VAL A 55 4.97 3.59 2.96
CA VAL A 55 6.09 2.92 3.62
C VAL A 55 7.28 3.88 3.58
N ARG A 56 7.63 4.47 4.73
CA ARG A 56 8.85 5.26 4.85
C ARG A 56 9.98 4.32 5.23
N ASP A 57 10.90 4.10 4.31
CA ASP A 57 12.16 3.46 4.65
C ASP A 57 12.93 4.44 5.53
N LEU A 58 12.98 4.19 6.84
CA LEU A 58 13.85 4.90 7.78
C LEU A 58 15.30 4.40 7.66
N CYS A 59 15.73 4.02 6.45
CA CYS A 59 17.12 3.70 6.19
C CYS A 59 17.93 5.00 6.22
N HIS A 60 18.65 5.20 7.32
CA HIS A 60 19.65 6.23 7.61
C HIS A 60 19.14 7.61 8.08
N LEU A 61 18.63 7.68 9.31
CA LEU A 61 18.93 8.80 10.20
C LEU A 61 19.77 8.28 11.37
N GLU A 62 21.03 7.94 11.08
CA GLU A 62 22.07 8.02 12.11
C GLU A 62 22.61 9.45 12.08
N ALA A 63 22.72 10.04 13.28
CA ALA A 63 23.01 11.44 13.57
C ALA A 63 24.40 11.91 13.14
#